data_AF-A0A9E3XHA0-F1
#
_entry.id   AF-A0A9E3XHA0-F1
#
_cell.length_a   1.000
_cell.length_b   1.000
_cell.length_c   1.000
_cell.angle_alpha   90.00
_cell.angle_beta   90.00
_cell.angle_gamma   90.00
#
_symmetry.space_group_name_H-M   'P 1'
#
loop_
_entity.id
_entity.type
_entity.pdbx_description
1 polymer ?
#
loop_
_entity_poly.entity_id
_entity_poly.type
_entity_poly.pdbx_seq_one_letter_code
_entity_poly.pdbx_strand_id
1 'polypeptide(L)'
;MKKEYVAIVGAGLAGSLLAVYLARRGFRVDVYERRPDMRREAISAGRSINLALSVRGIHALQEVGLAGNILTDAIPMKGRMMHSTEGELTFQPYGKDPREVINSVSRGGLNMLLLDAAESYDDVQIFFDERCTGADLDRGELQFRNERSGKQQVVTADAVIASDGSASAVRMEMQKIGRFNLSQQYLEHGYKELSIPPAADGGYRMEPHALHIWPRGSYMLIALPNPDGSFTCTLFLPFAGEPGFDSLGSPAKVREFFRTTFADALPLIPDLETDFFQNPTGSLVTIKCFPWQHRGKMLLLGDAAHAIVPFYGQGMNCAFEDCTLLNRILGDYGPDWEQVFAAYQAQRK
;
A
#
# COMPACT_ATOMS: atom_id res chain seq x y z
N MET A 1 20.00 -13.21 28.11
CA MET A 1 20.59 -12.11 27.31
C MET A 1 19.48 -11.11 27.00
N LYS A 2 19.77 -9.81 26.99
CA LYS A 2 18.79 -8.78 26.59
C LYS A 2 18.48 -8.98 25.10
N LYS A 3 17.20 -9.05 24.73
CA LYS A 3 16.80 -9.08 23.32
C LYS A 3 17.11 -7.72 22.68
N GLU A 4 17.68 -7.76 21.49
CA GLU A 4 17.86 -6.57 20.63
C GLU A 4 16.50 -5.94 20.36
N TYR A 5 16.44 -4.61 20.52
CA TYR A 5 15.21 -3.84 20.37
C TYR A 5 15.15 -3.14 19.02
N VAL A 6 14.12 -3.45 18.24
CA VAL A 6 13.82 -2.82 16.94
C VAL A 6 12.55 -2.00 17.04
N ALA A 7 12.61 -0.72 16.66
CA ALA A 7 11.43 0.11 16.51
C ALA A 7 11.02 0.21 15.03
N ILE A 8 9.75 -0.02 14.72
CA ILE A 8 9.18 0.14 13.38
C ILE A 8 8.27 1.37 13.37
N VAL A 9 8.46 2.26 12.39
CA VAL A 9 7.56 3.41 12.18
C VAL A 9 6.57 3.09 11.07
N GLY A 10 5.28 3.02 11.41
CA GLY A 10 4.15 2.73 10.52
C GLY A 10 3.71 1.26 10.58
N ALA A 11 2.47 1.02 11.02
CA ALA A 11 1.82 -0.30 11.03
C ALA A 11 0.94 -0.51 9.78
N GLY A 12 1.49 -0.09 8.63
CA GLY A 12 0.96 -0.45 7.32
C GLY A 12 1.39 -1.86 6.93
N LEU A 13 1.07 -2.25 5.69
CA LEU A 13 1.31 -3.61 5.18
C LEU A 13 2.76 -4.09 5.41
N ALA A 14 3.75 -3.28 5.04
CA ALA A 14 5.15 -3.68 5.13
C ALA A 14 5.68 -3.71 6.59
N GLY A 15 5.31 -2.71 7.40
CA GLY A 15 5.74 -2.64 8.80
C GLY A 15 5.18 -3.78 9.64
N SER A 16 3.88 -4.07 9.49
CA SER A 16 3.22 -5.18 10.19
C SER A 16 3.76 -6.54 9.75
N LEU A 17 4.02 -6.74 8.44
CA LEU A 17 4.67 -7.96 7.96
C LEU A 17 6.10 -8.12 8.51
N LEU A 18 6.88 -7.03 8.50
CA LEU A 18 8.24 -7.04 9.02
C LEU A 18 8.29 -7.35 10.52
N ALA A 19 7.33 -6.84 11.29
CA ALA A 19 7.21 -7.15 12.72
C ALA A 19 7.12 -8.66 12.97
N VAL A 20 6.34 -9.39 12.16
CA VAL A 20 6.25 -10.87 12.23
C VAL A 20 7.60 -11.54 11.94
N TYR A 21 8.31 -11.10 10.91
CA TYR A 21 9.64 -11.64 10.59
C TYR A 21 10.65 -11.43 11.73
N LEU A 22 10.69 -10.22 12.29
CA LEU A 22 11.61 -9.89 13.38
C LEU A 22 11.25 -10.64 14.68
N ALA A 23 9.96 -10.76 15.00
CA ALA A 23 9.51 -11.52 16.16
C ALA A 23 9.93 -13.00 16.08
N ARG A 24 9.81 -13.63 14.90
CA ARG A 24 10.28 -15.01 14.66
C ARG A 24 11.78 -15.20 14.83
N ARG A 25 12.56 -14.13 14.70
CA ARG A 25 14.01 -14.11 14.96
C ARG A 25 14.36 -13.81 16.42
N GLY A 26 13.37 -13.60 17.28
CA GLY A 26 13.56 -13.37 18.71
C GLY A 26 13.91 -11.93 19.09
N PHE A 27 13.67 -10.97 18.20
CA PHE A 27 13.79 -9.54 18.50
C PHE A 27 12.62 -9.06 19.36
N ARG A 28 12.87 -8.05 20.20
CA ARG A 28 11.78 -7.23 20.77
C ARG A 28 11.41 -6.17 19.74
N VAL A 29 10.13 -6.05 19.40
CA VAL A 29 9.66 -5.16 18.33
C VAL A 29 8.54 -4.25 18.84
N ASP A 30 8.76 -2.95 18.74
CA ASP A 30 7.70 -1.97 19.01
C ASP A 30 7.34 -1.28 17.67
N VAL A 31 6.06 -1.32 17.28
CA VAL A 31 5.55 -0.71 16.04
C VAL A 31 4.72 0.52 16.40
N TYR A 32 5.01 1.66 15.79
CA TYR A 32 4.30 2.92 16.07
C TYR A 32 3.47 3.36 14.86
N GLU A 33 2.16 3.48 15.04
CA GLU A 33 1.22 3.86 13.99
C GLU A 33 0.49 5.15 14.34
N ARG A 34 0.48 6.08 13.38
CA ARG A 34 -0.18 7.38 13.54
C ARG A 34 -1.70 7.25 13.67
N ARG A 35 -2.30 6.32 12.94
CA ARG A 35 -3.76 6.13 12.90
C ARG A 35 -4.25 5.35 14.12
N PRO A 36 -5.55 5.46 14.45
CA PRO A 36 -6.16 4.54 15.41
C PRO A 36 -6.16 3.10 14.89
N ASP A 37 -6.49 2.15 15.76
CA ASP A 37 -6.57 0.73 15.40
C ASP A 37 -7.79 0.46 14.51
N MET A 38 -7.53 0.09 13.25
CA MET A 38 -8.58 -0.17 12.26
C MET A 38 -9.41 -1.42 12.53
N ARG A 39 -8.97 -2.28 13.46
CA ARG A 39 -9.76 -3.44 13.93
C ARG A 39 -10.84 -3.04 14.93
N ARG A 40 -10.71 -1.86 15.54
CA ARG A 40 -11.59 -1.37 16.61
C ARG A 40 -12.40 -0.15 16.18
N GLU A 41 -11.86 0.67 15.29
CA GLU A 41 -12.49 1.90 14.84
C GLU A 41 -12.72 1.88 13.33
N ALA A 42 -13.89 2.37 12.92
CA ALA A 42 -14.16 2.66 11.52
C ALA A 42 -13.30 3.86 11.10
N ILE A 43 -12.10 3.56 10.61
CA ILE A 43 -11.27 4.58 9.98
C ILE A 43 -11.96 4.92 8.68
N SER A 44 -12.17 6.21 8.41
CA SER A 44 -12.33 6.71 7.03
C SER A 44 -11.05 6.33 6.29
N ALA A 45 -11.00 5.10 5.83
CA ALA A 45 -9.99 4.63 4.93
C ALA A 45 -10.33 5.28 3.60
N GLY A 46 -9.99 6.56 3.44
CA GLY A 46 -10.08 7.27 2.16
C GLY A 46 -9.08 6.72 1.13
N ARG A 47 -8.83 5.40 1.15
CA ARG A 47 -7.91 4.57 0.35
C ARG A 47 -8.23 3.07 0.50
N SER A 48 -9.48 2.64 0.56
CA SER A 48 -9.82 1.19 0.58
C SER A 48 -9.82 0.65 -0.86
N ILE A 49 -8.64 0.71 -1.49
CA ILE A 49 -8.39 0.08 -2.78
C ILE A 49 -8.16 -1.41 -2.54
N ASN A 50 -8.77 -2.25 -3.36
CA ASN A 50 -8.30 -3.61 -3.54
C ASN A 50 -6.87 -3.62 -4.06
N LEU A 51 -6.07 -4.57 -3.58
CA LEU A 51 -4.69 -4.74 -4.00
C LEU A 51 -4.59 -5.92 -4.95
N ALA A 52 -3.76 -5.74 -5.98
CA ALA A 52 -3.31 -6.80 -6.85
C ALA A 52 -2.17 -7.57 -6.16
N LEU A 53 -2.50 -8.65 -5.45
CA LEU A 53 -1.54 -9.54 -4.81
C LEU A 53 -0.97 -10.53 -5.84
N SER A 54 0.35 -10.48 -6.04
CA SER A 54 1.08 -11.29 -7.03
C SER A 54 2.13 -12.17 -6.36
N VAL A 55 2.87 -12.95 -7.15
CA VAL A 55 3.83 -13.96 -6.66
C VAL A 55 4.80 -13.44 -5.59
N ARG A 56 5.32 -12.22 -5.71
CA ARG A 56 6.26 -11.63 -4.74
C ARG A 56 5.60 -11.43 -3.37
N GLY A 57 4.40 -10.86 -3.36
CA GLY A 57 3.64 -10.67 -2.12
C GLY A 57 3.17 -12.00 -1.52
N ILE A 58 2.70 -12.94 -2.36
CA ILE A 58 2.29 -14.28 -1.92
C ILE A 58 3.46 -15.02 -1.26
N HIS A 59 4.64 -14.97 -1.87
CA HIS A 59 5.85 -15.60 -1.34
C HIS A 59 6.17 -15.07 0.07
N ALA A 60 6.15 -13.75 0.26
CA ALA A 60 6.38 -13.16 1.57
C ALA A 60 5.34 -13.59 2.62
N LEU A 61 4.07 -13.74 2.21
CA LEU A 61 3.02 -14.24 3.10
C LEU A 61 3.14 -15.75 3.38
N GLN A 62 3.71 -16.53 2.45
CA GLN A 62 3.98 -17.96 2.66
C GLN A 62 5.06 -18.17 3.72
N GLU A 63 6.15 -17.40 3.68
CA GLU A 63 7.21 -17.48 4.69
C GLU A 63 6.69 -17.22 6.11
N VAL A 64 5.71 -16.32 6.25
CA VAL A 64 5.04 -16.06 7.55
C VAL A 64 3.81 -16.93 7.82
N GLY A 65 3.48 -17.87 6.93
CA GLY A 65 2.35 -18.80 7.12
C GLY A 65 0.96 -18.18 6.99
N LEU A 66 0.83 -16.99 6.41
CA LEU A 66 -0.43 -16.24 6.25
C LEU A 66 -1.03 -16.33 4.84
N ALA A 67 -0.32 -16.93 3.88
CA ALA A 67 -0.79 -17.03 2.51
C ALA A 67 -2.14 -17.76 2.38
N GLY A 68 -2.36 -18.83 3.16
CA GLY A 68 -3.63 -19.56 3.15
C GLY A 68 -4.80 -18.71 3.62
N ASN A 69 -4.60 -17.92 4.69
CA ASN A 69 -5.61 -17.03 5.24
C ASN A 69 -6.04 -15.98 4.22
N ILE A 70 -5.08 -15.29 3.57
CA ILE A 70 -5.44 -14.24 2.61
C ILE A 70 -6.02 -14.81 1.32
N LEU A 71 -5.53 -15.96 0.85
CA LEU A 71 -5.95 -16.53 -0.43
C LEU A 71 -7.33 -17.19 -0.37
N THR A 72 -7.84 -17.47 0.84
CA THR A 72 -9.20 -18.02 1.03
C THR A 72 -10.27 -17.05 0.54
N ASP A 73 -10.13 -15.76 0.88
CA ASP A 73 -11.09 -14.71 0.50
C ASP A 73 -10.64 -13.92 -0.74
N ALA A 74 -9.50 -14.30 -1.33
CA ALA A 74 -8.98 -13.62 -2.50
C ALA A 74 -9.71 -14.06 -3.77
N ILE A 75 -9.89 -13.11 -4.70
CA ILE A 75 -10.49 -13.40 -6.00
C ILE A 75 -9.38 -13.52 -7.05
N PRO A 76 -9.15 -14.72 -7.62
CA PRO A 76 -8.12 -14.89 -8.64
C PRO A 76 -8.57 -14.23 -9.95
N MET A 77 -7.87 -13.19 -10.35
CA MET A 77 -7.98 -12.55 -11.66
C MET A 77 -7.06 -13.28 -12.64
N LYS A 78 -7.66 -13.93 -13.64
CA LYS A 78 -6.96 -14.76 -14.63
C LYS A 78 -6.36 -13.94 -15.78
N GLY A 79 -6.78 -12.69 -15.90
CA GLY A 79 -6.36 -11.80 -16.96
C GLY A 79 -6.99 -10.43 -16.83
N ARG A 80 -6.84 -9.65 -17.90
CA ARG A 80 -7.41 -8.31 -18.05
C ARG A 80 -8.64 -8.41 -18.95
N MET A 81 -9.75 -7.83 -18.50
CA MET A 81 -10.91 -7.59 -19.35
C MET A 81 -10.81 -6.16 -19.88
N MET A 82 -10.58 -6.00 -21.18
CA MET A 82 -10.45 -4.69 -21.82
C MET A 82 -11.80 -4.24 -22.35
N HIS A 83 -12.20 -3.02 -21.98
CA HIS A 83 -13.43 -2.37 -22.41
C HIS A 83 -13.12 -1.26 -23.43
N SER A 84 -13.52 -1.48 -24.68
CA SER A 84 -13.38 -0.51 -25.77
C SER A 84 -14.30 0.72 -25.59
N THR A 85 -14.24 1.67 -26.52
CA THR A 85 -15.17 2.82 -26.56
C THR A 85 -16.55 2.44 -27.09
N GLU A 86 -16.64 1.37 -27.86
CA GLU A 86 -17.85 0.83 -28.46
C GLU A 86 -18.57 -0.19 -27.55
N GLY A 87 -17.96 -0.55 -26.41
CA GLY A 87 -18.48 -1.53 -25.46
C GLY A 87 -18.07 -2.98 -25.76
N GLU A 88 -17.26 -3.22 -26.80
CA GLU A 88 -16.67 -4.53 -27.06
C GLU A 88 -15.70 -4.93 -25.95
N LEU A 89 -15.78 -6.20 -25.54
CA LEU A 89 -14.94 -6.80 -24.49
C LEU A 89 -13.87 -7.69 -25.11
N THR A 90 -12.61 -7.50 -24.69
CA THR A 90 -11.50 -8.39 -25.05
C THR A 90 -10.81 -8.90 -23.79
N PHE A 91 -10.81 -10.22 -23.60
CA PHE A 91 -10.09 -10.85 -22.49
C PHE A 91 -8.63 -11.16 -22.87
N GLN A 92 -7.70 -10.79 -22.00
CA GLN A 92 -6.27 -11.00 -22.18
C GLN A 92 -5.71 -11.76 -20.96
N PRO A 93 -5.41 -13.06 -21.06
CA PRO A 93 -4.84 -13.82 -19.95
C PRO A 93 -3.47 -13.25 -19.54
N TYR A 94 -3.13 -13.33 -18.25
CA TYR A 94 -1.83 -12.84 -17.77
C TYR A 94 -0.65 -13.67 -18.26
N GLY A 95 -0.88 -14.96 -18.50
CA GLY A 95 0.14 -15.93 -18.87
C GLY A 95 -0.41 -17.05 -19.76
N LYS A 96 0.46 -17.99 -20.13
CA LYS A 96 0.07 -19.16 -20.93
C LYS A 96 -0.53 -20.25 -20.05
N ASP A 97 -0.07 -20.34 -18.80
CA ASP A 97 -0.58 -21.27 -17.83
C ASP A 97 -1.78 -20.64 -17.10
N PRO A 98 -2.97 -21.26 -17.10
CA PRO A 98 -4.15 -20.71 -16.42
C PRO A 98 -3.98 -20.56 -14.90
N ARG A 99 -2.92 -21.12 -14.30
CA ARG A 99 -2.55 -20.94 -12.89
C ARG A 99 -1.79 -19.63 -12.65
N GLU A 100 -1.28 -18.97 -13.69
CA GLU A 100 -0.61 -17.67 -13.61
C GLU A 100 -1.65 -16.56 -13.43
N VAL A 101 -2.05 -16.33 -12.18
CA VAL A 101 -3.09 -15.35 -11.81
C VAL A 101 -2.55 -14.26 -10.90
N ILE A 102 -3.27 -13.13 -10.87
CA ILE A 102 -3.10 -12.07 -9.86
C ILE A 102 -4.35 -12.09 -8.99
N ASN A 103 -4.20 -11.93 -7.68
CA ASN A 103 -5.33 -12.04 -6.75
C ASN A 103 -5.80 -10.64 -6.31
N SER A 104 -7.10 -10.39 -6.40
CA SER A 104 -7.71 -9.20 -5.77
C SER A 104 -7.90 -9.48 -4.28
N VAL A 105 -7.33 -8.63 -3.43
CA VAL A 105 -7.43 -8.73 -1.98
C VAL A 105 -7.80 -7.39 -1.34
N SER A 106 -8.58 -7.43 -0.27
CA SER A 106 -8.88 -6.23 0.52
C SER A 106 -7.62 -5.72 1.21
N ARG A 107 -7.26 -4.46 0.97
CA ARG A 107 -6.15 -3.80 1.70
C ARG A 107 -6.39 -3.78 3.20
N GLY A 108 -7.62 -3.47 3.61
CA GLY A 108 -7.97 -3.40 5.02
C GLY A 108 -7.91 -4.78 5.67
N GLY A 109 -8.50 -5.78 5.02
CA GLY A 109 -8.45 -7.18 5.48
C GLY A 109 -7.01 -7.69 5.61
N LEU A 110 -6.17 -7.46 4.61
CA LEU A 110 -4.75 -7.84 4.66
C LEU A 110 -3.99 -7.13 5.80
N ASN A 111 -4.23 -5.84 6.00
CA ASN A 111 -3.55 -5.11 7.07
C ASN A 111 -3.97 -5.63 8.47
N MET A 112 -5.28 -5.84 8.69
CA MET A 112 -5.78 -6.40 9.94
C MET A 112 -5.19 -7.79 10.23
N LEU A 113 -5.15 -8.67 9.22
CA LEU A 113 -4.53 -10.00 9.34
C LEU A 113 -3.06 -9.90 9.76
N LEU A 114 -2.30 -8.95 9.19
CA LEU A 114 -0.90 -8.74 9.55
C LEU A 114 -0.72 -8.16 10.95
N LEU A 115 -1.59 -7.24 11.38
CA LEU A 115 -1.60 -6.69 12.73
C LEU A 115 -1.87 -7.80 13.76
N ASP A 116 -2.90 -8.62 13.52
CA ASP A 116 -3.23 -9.76 14.39
C ASP A 116 -2.10 -10.78 14.46
N ALA A 117 -1.47 -11.08 13.32
CA ALA A 117 -0.31 -11.97 13.29
C ALA A 117 0.89 -11.39 14.05
N ALA A 118 1.15 -10.09 13.92
CA ALA A 118 2.24 -9.42 14.63
C ALA A 118 2.02 -9.44 16.15
N GLU A 119 0.82 -9.07 16.62
CA GLU A 119 0.47 -9.07 18.06
C GLU A 119 0.34 -10.48 18.67
N SER A 120 0.33 -11.54 17.87
CA SER A 120 0.35 -12.92 18.38
C SER A 120 1.67 -13.31 19.05
N TYR A 121 2.72 -12.49 18.91
CA TYR A 121 4.02 -12.69 19.55
C TYR A 121 4.15 -11.79 20.78
N ASP A 122 4.50 -12.36 21.94
CA ASP A 122 4.67 -11.62 23.21
C ASP A 122 5.73 -10.49 23.13
N ASP A 123 6.68 -10.60 22.20
CA ASP A 123 7.75 -9.64 21.99
C ASP A 123 7.37 -8.47 21.06
N VAL A 124 6.14 -8.45 20.54
CA VAL A 124 5.65 -7.40 19.64
C VAL A 124 4.61 -6.54 20.37
N GLN A 125 4.81 -5.23 20.33
CA GLN A 125 3.81 -4.25 20.78
C GLN A 125 3.51 -3.25 19.68
N ILE A 126 2.22 -2.96 19.46
CA ILE A 126 1.77 -1.97 18.49
C ILE A 126 1.14 -0.78 19.23
N PHE A 127 1.68 0.41 19.00
CA PHE A 127 1.26 1.67 19.59
C PHE A 127 0.53 2.50 18.53
N PHE A 128 -0.79 2.53 18.60
CA PHE A 128 -1.64 3.34 17.74
C PHE A 128 -1.75 4.78 18.23
N ASP A 129 -2.26 5.66 17.36
CA ASP A 129 -2.34 7.10 17.58
C ASP A 129 -0.97 7.78 17.80
N GLU A 130 0.15 7.12 17.52
CA GLU A 130 1.51 7.63 17.73
C GLU A 130 2.10 8.17 16.43
N ARG A 131 2.02 9.48 16.23
CA ARG A 131 2.62 10.14 15.07
C ARG A 131 4.11 10.36 15.28
N CYS A 132 4.96 9.78 14.44
CA CYS A 132 6.36 10.16 14.36
C CYS A 132 6.50 11.60 13.87
N THR A 133 7.15 12.46 14.66
CA THR A 133 7.37 13.88 14.36
C THR A 133 8.81 14.22 14.03
N GLY A 134 9.75 13.32 14.31
CA GLY A 134 11.17 13.51 14.06
C GLY A 134 12.00 12.33 14.54
N ALA A 135 13.30 12.38 14.26
CA ALA A 135 14.26 11.34 14.62
C ALA A 135 15.67 11.92 14.77
N ASP A 136 16.44 11.41 15.73
CA ASP A 136 17.91 11.57 15.78
C ASP A 136 18.53 10.30 15.19
N LEU A 137 19.07 10.46 13.98
CA LEU A 137 19.55 9.33 13.18
C LEU A 137 20.80 8.69 13.76
N ASP A 138 21.68 9.48 14.39
CA ASP A 138 22.93 8.97 14.98
C ASP A 138 22.67 8.19 16.26
N ARG A 139 21.65 8.59 17.03
CA ARG A 139 21.31 7.96 18.31
C ARG A 139 20.30 6.83 18.19
N GLY A 140 19.65 6.64 17.04
CA GLY A 140 18.57 5.65 16.93
C GLY A 140 17.31 6.09 17.68
N GLU A 141 17.07 7.40 17.77
CA GLU A 141 16.00 7.98 18.60
C GLU A 141 14.84 8.49 17.74
N LEU A 142 13.62 8.19 18.14
CA LEU A 142 12.36 8.58 17.50
C LEU A 142 11.57 9.49 18.42
N GLN A 143 10.95 10.52 17.84
CA GLN A 143 10.07 11.45 18.53
C GLN A 143 8.64 11.20 18.08
N PHE A 144 7.74 10.99 19.04
CA PHE A 144 6.32 10.78 18.77
C PHE A 144 5.45 11.80 19.48
N ARG A 145 4.30 12.09 18.87
CA ARG A 145 3.19 12.79 19.49
C ARG A 145 1.94 11.94 19.35
N ASN A 146 1.33 11.61 20.49
CA ASN A 146 0.06 10.91 20.52
C ASN A 146 -1.06 11.83 20.00
N GLU A 147 -1.79 11.42 18.96
CA GLU A 147 -2.81 12.23 18.27
C GLU A 147 -4.05 12.48 19.15
N ARG A 148 -4.33 11.61 20.14
CA ARG A 148 -5.47 11.79 21.07
C ARG A 148 -5.12 12.64 22.28
N SER A 149 -4.06 12.28 23.00
CA SER A 149 -3.69 12.93 24.26
C SER A 149 -2.79 14.14 24.07
N GLY A 150 -2.16 14.29 22.90
CA GLY A 150 -1.15 15.32 22.63
C GLY A 150 0.19 15.07 23.33
N LYS A 151 0.32 14.00 24.13
CA LYS A 151 1.54 13.64 24.86
C LYS A 151 2.68 13.40 23.88
N GLN A 152 3.84 13.96 24.19
CA GLN A 152 5.07 13.68 23.46
C GLN A 152 5.86 12.57 24.15
N GLN A 153 6.52 11.75 23.36
CA GLN A 153 7.44 10.73 23.85
C GLN A 153 8.65 10.57 22.94
N VAL A 154 9.72 10.06 23.53
CA VAL A 154 10.99 9.80 22.87
C VAL A 154 11.37 8.35 23.11
N VAL A 155 11.74 7.65 22.04
CA VAL A 155 12.04 6.22 22.06
C VAL A 155 13.40 6.00 21.44
N THR A 156 14.29 5.25 22.11
CA THR A 156 15.60 4.87 21.57
C THR A 156 15.62 3.37 21.32
N ALA A 157 15.98 2.97 20.11
CA ALA A 157 16.09 1.57 19.71
C ALA A 157 17.51 1.20 19.28
N ASP A 158 17.82 -0.09 19.30
CA ASP A 158 19.11 -0.59 18.78
C ASP A 158 19.16 -0.39 17.26
N ALA A 159 18.01 -0.62 16.60
CA ALA A 159 17.74 -0.31 15.20
C ALA A 159 16.31 0.23 14.98
N VAL A 160 16.17 1.13 14.00
CA VAL A 160 14.89 1.73 13.58
C VAL A 160 14.63 1.42 12.12
N ILE A 161 13.42 0.99 11.81
CA ILE A 161 12.98 0.71 10.43
C ILE A 161 11.73 1.52 10.12
N ALA A 162 11.85 2.46 9.20
CA ALA A 162 10.77 3.33 8.78
C ALA A 162 10.03 2.73 7.58
N SER A 163 8.78 2.32 7.82
CA SER A 163 7.80 1.85 6.82
C SER A 163 6.57 2.75 6.78
N ASP A 164 6.75 4.04 7.10
CA ASP A 164 5.73 5.08 7.28
C ASP A 164 5.28 5.74 5.96
N GLY A 165 5.59 5.08 4.84
CA GLY A 165 5.03 5.36 3.52
C GLY A 165 5.60 6.58 2.81
N SER A 166 4.91 7.00 1.75
CA SER A 166 5.39 8.06 0.85
C SER A 166 5.56 9.43 1.52
N ALA A 167 5.01 9.66 2.72
CA ALA A 167 5.19 10.87 3.51
C ALA A 167 6.08 10.66 4.75
N SER A 168 7.03 9.72 4.66
CA SER A 168 7.92 9.29 5.75
C SER A 168 8.53 10.46 6.54
N ALA A 169 8.30 10.46 7.86
CA ALA A 169 8.91 11.40 8.79
C ALA A 169 10.41 11.15 8.95
N VAL A 170 10.82 9.87 8.98
CA VAL A 170 12.23 9.50 9.11
C VAL A 170 13.01 9.90 7.85
N ARG A 171 12.45 9.70 6.64
CA ARG A 171 13.08 10.18 5.41
C ARG A 171 13.24 11.70 5.41
N MET A 172 12.29 12.45 5.99
CA MET A 172 12.39 13.91 6.12
C MET A 172 13.52 14.35 7.06
N GLU A 173 13.95 13.52 7.99
CA GLU A 173 15.17 13.77 8.79
C GLU A 173 16.42 13.34 8.03
N MET A 174 16.38 12.19 7.33
CA MET A 174 17.50 11.73 6.52
C MET A 174 17.89 12.72 5.41
N GLN A 175 16.95 13.47 4.84
CA GLN A 175 17.28 14.48 3.82
C GLN A 175 18.19 15.62 4.34
N LYS A 176 18.31 15.78 5.67
CA LYS A 176 19.11 16.84 6.30
C LYS A 176 20.59 16.43 6.45
N ILE A 177 20.92 15.15 6.28
CA ILE A 177 22.31 14.68 6.38
C ILE A 177 23.07 14.96 5.07
N GLY A 178 24.40 15.06 5.18
CA GLY A 178 25.25 15.20 4.00
C GLY A 178 25.16 13.97 3.08
N ARG A 179 25.15 14.21 1.76
CA ARG A 179 25.15 13.18 0.70
C ARG A 179 23.87 12.31 0.61
N PHE A 180 22.73 12.85 1.03
CA PHE A 180 21.43 12.24 0.76
C PHE A 180 20.81 12.81 -0.54
N ASN A 181 20.50 11.93 -1.48
CA ASN A 181 19.83 12.27 -2.73
C ASN A 181 18.33 11.99 -2.59
N LEU A 182 17.50 12.95 -2.99
CA LEU A 182 16.03 12.81 -3.03
C LEU A 182 15.49 13.36 -4.35
N SER A 183 14.64 12.58 -4.99
CA SER A 183 13.78 13.00 -6.10
C SER A 183 12.34 12.71 -5.72
N GLN A 184 11.49 13.72 -5.81
CA GLN A 184 10.05 13.63 -5.58
C GLN A 184 9.34 14.25 -6.78
N GLN A 185 8.53 13.46 -7.46
CA GLN A 185 7.82 13.85 -8.68
C GLN A 185 6.35 13.51 -8.55
N TYR A 186 5.50 14.53 -8.49
CA TYR A 186 4.06 14.34 -8.59
C TYR A 186 3.67 14.17 -10.06
N LEU A 187 2.77 13.24 -10.32
CA LEU A 187 2.19 13.08 -11.64
C LEU A 187 1.11 14.13 -11.87
N GLU A 188 0.90 14.48 -13.13
CA GLU A 188 -0.22 15.33 -13.57
C GLU A 188 -1.58 14.67 -13.34
N HIS A 189 -1.60 13.34 -13.13
CA HIS A 189 -2.79 12.55 -12.85
C HIS A 189 -3.07 12.41 -11.36
N GLY A 190 -4.34 12.59 -11.02
CA GLY A 190 -4.91 12.14 -9.76
C GLY A 190 -5.64 10.81 -9.92
N TYR A 191 -6.19 10.31 -8.82
CA TYR A 191 -7.12 9.20 -8.84
C TYR A 191 -8.38 9.47 -8.01
N LYS A 192 -9.48 8.83 -8.39
CA LYS A 192 -10.77 8.88 -7.69
C LYS A 192 -11.33 7.46 -7.56
N GLU A 193 -11.77 7.11 -6.36
CA GLU A 193 -12.45 5.84 -6.09
C GLU A 193 -13.95 5.97 -6.35
N LEU A 194 -14.52 4.97 -7.01
CA LEU A 194 -15.95 4.84 -7.32
C LEU A 194 -16.38 3.39 -7.03
N SER A 195 -17.66 3.13 -6.85
CA SER A 195 -18.16 1.78 -6.53
C SER A 195 -19.14 1.24 -7.57
N ILE A 196 -18.95 -0.02 -7.98
CA ILE A 196 -19.99 -0.81 -8.64
C ILE A 196 -20.57 -1.75 -7.57
N PRO A 197 -21.83 -1.56 -7.14
CA PRO A 197 -22.42 -2.40 -6.11
C PRO A 197 -22.70 -3.83 -6.62
N PRO A 198 -22.97 -4.78 -5.72
CA PRO A 198 -23.40 -6.13 -6.11
C PRO A 198 -24.67 -6.11 -6.97
N ALA A 199 -24.90 -7.19 -7.70
CA ALA A 199 -26.17 -7.43 -8.38
C ALA A 199 -27.30 -7.62 -7.35
N ALA A 200 -28.56 -7.55 -7.79
CA ALA A 200 -29.72 -7.62 -6.88
C ALA A 200 -29.83 -8.97 -6.15
N ASP A 201 -29.25 -10.03 -6.70
CA ASP A 201 -29.13 -11.36 -6.12
C ASP A 201 -27.88 -11.54 -5.23
N GLY A 202 -27.10 -10.49 -5.03
CA GLY A 202 -25.80 -10.52 -4.33
C GLY A 202 -24.63 -11.02 -5.19
N GLY A 203 -24.86 -11.32 -6.47
CA GLY A 203 -23.82 -11.73 -7.41
C GLY A 203 -23.00 -10.58 -7.97
N TYR A 204 -22.09 -10.90 -8.89
CA TYR A 204 -21.27 -9.92 -9.60
C TYR A 204 -22.00 -9.35 -10.82
N ARG A 205 -21.84 -8.03 -11.06
CA ARG A 205 -22.37 -7.37 -12.27
C ARG A 205 -21.48 -7.50 -13.51
N MET A 206 -20.25 -8.00 -13.34
CA MET A 206 -19.26 -8.22 -14.39
C MET A 206 -18.47 -9.51 -14.09
N GLU A 207 -17.60 -9.94 -14.99
CA GLU A 207 -16.72 -11.12 -14.81
C GLU A 207 -15.83 -10.97 -13.55
N PRO A 208 -16.04 -11.75 -12.49
CA PRO A 208 -15.29 -11.58 -11.24
C PRO A 208 -13.83 -12.03 -11.35
N HIS A 209 -13.46 -12.88 -12.31
CA HIS A 209 -12.09 -13.40 -12.44
C HIS A 209 -11.23 -12.61 -13.42
N ALA A 210 -11.45 -11.30 -13.52
CA ALA A 210 -10.66 -10.40 -14.37
C ALA A 210 -10.38 -9.04 -13.70
N LEU A 211 -9.25 -8.44 -14.06
CA LEU A 211 -9.01 -7.01 -13.85
C LEU A 211 -9.67 -6.25 -15.00
N HIS A 212 -10.72 -5.49 -14.71
CA HIS A 212 -11.41 -4.70 -15.73
C HIS A 212 -10.68 -3.38 -16.00
N ILE A 213 -10.50 -3.03 -17.28
CA ILE A 213 -9.76 -1.85 -17.71
C ILE A 213 -10.50 -1.15 -18.87
N TRP A 214 -10.79 0.14 -18.71
CA TRP A 214 -11.27 1.05 -19.75
C TRP A 214 -10.15 2.02 -20.13
N PRO A 215 -9.30 1.70 -21.12
CA PRO A 215 -8.21 2.58 -21.54
C PRO A 215 -8.73 3.71 -22.44
N ARG A 216 -8.29 4.96 -22.20
CA ARG A 216 -8.66 6.14 -23.01
C ARG A 216 -7.45 6.99 -23.40
N GLY A 217 -6.30 6.34 -23.56
CA GLY A 217 -5.04 7.00 -23.89
C GLY A 217 -4.41 7.67 -22.65
N SER A 218 -4.70 8.95 -22.43
CA SER A 218 -4.10 9.71 -21.33
C SER A 218 -4.78 9.51 -19.98
N TYR A 219 -5.89 8.78 -19.92
CA TYR A 219 -6.60 8.46 -18.68
C TYR A 219 -7.28 7.10 -18.80
N MET A 220 -7.70 6.53 -17.67
CA MET A 220 -8.29 5.19 -17.64
C MET A 220 -9.14 4.97 -16.40
N LEU A 221 -10.11 4.08 -16.50
CA LEU A 221 -10.83 3.49 -15.38
C LEU A 221 -10.37 2.04 -15.22
N ILE A 222 -10.17 1.58 -13.99
CA ILE A 222 -10.00 0.15 -13.69
C ILE A 222 -11.00 -0.28 -12.62
N ALA A 223 -11.36 -1.56 -12.59
CA ALA A 223 -12.19 -2.12 -11.54
C ALA A 223 -11.65 -3.46 -11.05
N LEU A 224 -11.58 -3.62 -9.73
CA LEU A 224 -11.16 -4.85 -9.06
C LEU A 224 -12.33 -5.46 -8.28
N PRO A 225 -12.54 -6.78 -8.37
CA PRO A 225 -13.65 -7.47 -7.73
C PRO A 225 -13.47 -7.58 -6.21
N ASN A 226 -14.60 -7.54 -5.49
CA ASN A 226 -14.70 -7.73 -4.03
C ASN A 226 -15.45 -9.04 -3.69
N PRO A 227 -15.21 -9.67 -2.53
CA PRO A 227 -15.93 -10.89 -2.12
C PRO A 227 -17.45 -10.73 -1.97
N ASP A 228 -17.94 -9.51 -1.73
CA ASP A 228 -19.37 -9.21 -1.55
C ASP A 228 -20.15 -9.03 -2.87
N GLY A 229 -19.52 -9.28 -4.02
CA GLY A 229 -20.13 -9.10 -5.35
C GLY A 229 -19.92 -7.71 -5.96
N SER A 230 -19.35 -6.76 -5.21
CA SER A 230 -19.08 -5.40 -5.68
C SER A 230 -17.74 -5.31 -6.45
N PHE A 231 -17.48 -4.17 -7.07
CA PHE A 231 -16.16 -3.81 -7.58
C PHE A 231 -15.75 -2.43 -7.08
N THR A 232 -14.48 -2.30 -6.71
CA THR A 232 -13.87 -1.00 -6.45
C THR A 232 -13.26 -0.48 -7.75
N CYS A 233 -13.76 0.66 -8.20
CA CYS A 233 -13.30 1.33 -9.41
C CYS A 233 -12.29 2.43 -9.07
N THR A 234 -11.27 2.61 -9.91
CA THR A 234 -10.30 3.71 -9.79
C THR A 234 -10.18 4.43 -11.12
N LEU A 235 -10.65 5.69 -11.16
CA LEU A 235 -10.47 6.59 -12.28
C LEU A 235 -9.14 7.32 -12.13
N PHE A 236 -8.24 7.14 -13.08
CA PHE A 236 -7.03 7.95 -13.23
C PHE A 236 -7.27 9.02 -14.28
N LEU A 237 -7.18 10.29 -13.90
CA LEU A 237 -7.47 11.45 -14.77
C LEU A 237 -6.49 12.59 -14.45
N PRO A 238 -6.05 13.40 -15.43
CA PRO A 238 -5.30 14.62 -15.17
C PRO A 238 -6.01 15.54 -14.17
N PHE A 239 -5.26 16.26 -13.34
CA PHE A 239 -5.82 17.30 -12.47
C PHE A 239 -6.39 18.46 -13.28
N ALA A 240 -5.72 18.82 -14.38
CA ALA A 240 -6.06 19.95 -15.22
C ALA A 240 -6.21 19.56 -16.70
N GLY A 241 -7.06 20.29 -17.42
CA GLY A 241 -7.24 20.16 -18.87
C GLY A 241 -8.61 19.63 -19.28
N GLU A 242 -8.77 19.28 -20.56
CA GLU A 242 -10.03 18.81 -21.13
C GLU A 242 -9.83 17.40 -21.76
N PRO A 243 -10.24 16.31 -21.08
CA PRO A 243 -10.84 16.27 -19.74
C PRO A 243 -9.79 16.25 -18.61
N GLY A 244 -10.12 16.92 -17.51
CA GLY A 244 -9.35 16.99 -16.26
C GLY A 244 -10.28 17.11 -15.05
N PHE A 245 -9.80 16.82 -13.84
CA PHE A 245 -10.63 16.92 -12.63
C PHE A 245 -11.22 18.33 -12.43
N ASP A 246 -10.48 19.38 -12.79
CA ASP A 246 -10.92 20.77 -12.75
C ASP A 246 -12.08 21.09 -13.74
N SER A 247 -12.13 20.42 -14.88
CA SER A 247 -13.22 20.56 -15.86
C SER A 247 -14.54 19.94 -15.37
N LEU A 248 -14.49 18.95 -14.46
CA LEU A 248 -15.62 18.13 -14.00
C LEU A 248 -16.30 18.66 -12.71
N GLY A 249 -16.45 19.99 -12.60
CA GLY A 249 -16.95 20.66 -11.40
C GLY A 249 -18.45 20.55 -11.08
N SER A 250 -19.23 19.74 -11.80
CA SER A 250 -20.66 19.52 -11.49
C SER A 250 -21.16 18.11 -11.81
N PRO A 251 -22.22 17.62 -11.13
CA PRO A 251 -22.82 16.31 -11.40
C PRO A 251 -23.18 16.08 -12.88
N ALA A 252 -23.72 17.10 -13.55
CA ALA A 252 -24.08 17.02 -14.96
C ALA A 252 -22.84 16.81 -15.86
N LYS A 253 -21.73 17.51 -15.58
CA LYS A 253 -20.47 17.35 -16.33
C LYS A 253 -19.85 15.97 -16.12
N VAL A 254 -19.86 15.46 -14.88
CA VAL A 254 -19.37 14.11 -14.55
C VAL A 254 -20.18 13.05 -15.30
N ARG A 255 -21.52 13.14 -15.24
CA ARG A 255 -22.40 12.20 -15.96
C ARG A 255 -22.16 12.25 -17.46
N GLU A 256 -22.06 13.44 -18.04
CA GLU A 256 -21.83 13.62 -19.47
C GLU A 256 -20.46 13.07 -19.91
N PHE A 257 -19.42 13.29 -19.11
CA PHE A 257 -18.09 12.71 -19.32
C PHE A 257 -18.14 11.18 -19.32
N PHE A 258 -18.77 10.57 -18.33
CA PHE A 258 -18.94 9.11 -18.28
C PHE A 258 -19.82 8.58 -19.42
N ARG A 259 -20.91 9.27 -19.76
CA ARG A 259 -21.79 8.89 -20.88
C ARG A 259 -21.04 8.85 -22.21
N THR A 260 -20.14 9.79 -22.43
CA THR A 260 -19.36 9.90 -23.68
C THR A 260 -18.16 8.97 -23.68
N THR A 261 -17.53 8.77 -22.53
CA THR A 261 -16.19 8.16 -22.45
C THR A 261 -16.21 6.75 -21.88
N PHE A 262 -17.06 6.48 -20.91
CA PHE A 262 -17.19 5.20 -20.20
C PHE A 262 -18.65 4.73 -20.22
N ALA A 263 -19.25 4.76 -21.43
CA ALA A 263 -20.69 4.61 -21.61
C ALA A 263 -21.25 3.30 -21.03
N ASP A 264 -20.48 2.22 -21.10
CA ASP A 264 -20.80 0.90 -20.56
C ASP A 264 -20.57 0.79 -19.04
N ALA A 265 -19.67 1.60 -18.47
CA ALA A 265 -19.45 1.66 -17.03
C ALA A 265 -20.50 2.53 -16.31
N LEU A 266 -21.01 3.58 -16.96
CA LEU A 266 -22.02 4.48 -16.39
C LEU A 266 -23.23 3.75 -15.77
N PRO A 267 -23.92 2.80 -16.44
CA PRO A 267 -25.04 2.09 -15.83
C PRO A 267 -24.65 1.15 -14.67
N LEU A 268 -23.35 0.83 -14.51
CA LEU A 268 -22.85 -0.03 -13.44
C LEU A 268 -22.55 0.75 -12.14
N ILE A 269 -22.38 2.07 -12.22
CA ILE A 269 -22.01 2.95 -11.10
C ILE A 269 -23.22 3.86 -10.77
N PRO A 270 -24.23 3.36 -10.04
CA PRO A 270 -25.47 4.11 -9.81
C PRO A 270 -25.27 5.40 -9.01
N ASP A 271 -24.28 5.43 -8.11
CA ASP A 271 -23.97 6.55 -7.22
C ASP A 271 -22.79 7.41 -7.73
N LEU A 272 -22.51 7.38 -9.04
CA LEU A 272 -21.35 8.01 -9.67
C LEU A 272 -21.09 9.44 -9.19
N GLU A 273 -22.10 10.31 -9.24
CA GLU A 273 -21.93 11.71 -8.90
C GLU A 273 -21.69 11.89 -7.40
N THR A 274 -22.40 11.12 -6.56
CA THR A 274 -22.21 11.11 -5.11
C THR A 274 -20.78 10.71 -4.75
N ASP A 275 -20.32 9.57 -5.25
CA ASP A 275 -18.97 9.05 -5.04
C ASP A 275 -17.91 10.04 -5.53
N PHE A 276 -18.10 10.63 -6.71
CA PHE A 276 -17.12 11.54 -7.31
C PHE A 276 -16.86 12.80 -6.49
N PHE A 277 -17.91 13.38 -5.88
CA PHE A 277 -17.82 14.61 -5.09
C PHE A 277 -17.54 14.36 -3.60
N GLN A 278 -17.97 13.23 -3.03
CA GLN A 278 -17.69 12.90 -1.64
C GLN A 278 -16.29 12.30 -1.45
N ASN A 279 -15.83 11.47 -2.39
CA ASN A 279 -14.51 10.86 -2.29
C ASN A 279 -13.41 11.87 -2.66
N PRO A 280 -12.34 11.99 -1.87
CA PRO A 280 -11.25 12.91 -2.17
C PRO A 280 -10.51 12.51 -3.45
N THR A 281 -9.97 13.49 -4.18
CA THR A 281 -9.04 13.20 -5.28
C THR A 281 -7.65 12.94 -4.69
N GLY A 282 -7.10 11.77 -4.94
CA GLY A 282 -5.76 11.40 -4.49
C GLY A 282 -4.67 11.85 -5.47
N SER A 283 -3.51 12.24 -4.96
CA SER A 283 -2.31 12.52 -5.75
C SER A 283 -1.43 11.29 -5.89
N LEU A 284 -0.75 11.17 -7.04
CA LEU A 284 0.24 10.13 -7.31
C LEU A 284 1.65 10.73 -7.26
N VAL A 285 2.56 10.06 -6.57
CA VAL A 285 3.94 10.53 -6.40
C VAL A 285 4.93 9.41 -6.65
N THR A 286 6.01 9.73 -7.35
CA THR A 286 7.21 8.88 -7.42
C THR A 286 8.29 9.48 -6.52
N ILE A 287 8.82 8.68 -5.61
CA ILE A 287 9.92 9.06 -4.72
C ILE A 287 11.09 8.13 -4.95
N LYS A 288 12.25 8.71 -5.22
CA LYS A 288 13.53 8.00 -5.27
C LYS A 288 14.47 8.67 -4.30
N CYS A 289 15.00 7.91 -3.34
CA CYS A 289 16.02 8.41 -2.44
C CYS A 289 17.22 7.45 -2.33
N PHE A 290 18.35 7.97 -1.85
CA PHE A 290 19.54 7.19 -1.49
C PHE A 290 20.49 8.04 -0.61
N PRO A 291 21.21 7.46 0.38
CA PRO A 291 21.14 6.08 0.86
C PRO A 291 19.81 5.76 1.54
N TRP A 292 19.52 4.47 1.76
CA TRP A 292 18.31 4.04 2.49
C TRP A 292 18.57 3.80 3.97
N GLN A 293 19.83 3.85 4.40
CA GLN A 293 20.22 3.63 5.78
C GLN A 293 21.08 4.75 6.33
N HIS A 294 21.19 4.81 7.65
CA HIS A 294 22.14 5.66 8.36
C HIS A 294 22.81 4.89 9.49
N ARG A 295 24.11 4.61 9.32
CA ARG A 295 25.06 4.06 10.32
C ARG A 295 24.54 2.86 11.14
N GLY A 296 23.80 1.94 10.51
CA GLY A 296 23.23 0.78 11.21
C GLY A 296 22.15 1.14 12.24
N LYS A 297 21.67 2.39 12.26
CA LYS A 297 20.65 2.88 13.20
C LYS A 297 19.29 3.07 12.57
N MET A 298 19.24 3.52 11.33
CA MET A 298 18.00 3.82 10.63
C MET A 298 17.98 3.11 9.28
N LEU A 299 16.82 2.59 8.89
CA LEU A 299 16.56 2.03 7.55
C LEU A 299 15.19 2.51 7.04
N LEU A 300 15.12 2.92 5.76
CA LEU A 300 13.87 3.14 5.04
C LEU A 300 13.45 1.85 4.31
N LEU A 301 12.15 1.52 4.36
CA LEU A 301 11.59 0.31 3.74
C LEU A 301 10.23 0.59 3.05
N GLY A 302 9.98 -0.08 1.92
CA GLY A 302 8.77 0.12 1.13
C GLY A 302 8.63 1.54 0.59
N ASP A 303 7.41 2.07 0.58
CA ASP A 303 7.09 3.43 0.09
C ASP A 303 7.87 4.56 0.80
N ALA A 304 8.41 4.30 2.00
CA ALA A 304 9.32 5.26 2.67
C ALA A 304 10.63 5.42 1.88
N ALA A 305 11.13 4.36 1.25
CA ALA A 305 12.34 4.32 0.43
C ALA A 305 12.06 4.56 -1.06
N HIS A 306 10.97 3.99 -1.59
CA HIS A 306 10.68 3.93 -3.03
C HIS A 306 9.17 3.98 -3.36
N ALA A 307 8.50 5.09 -3.06
CA ALA A 307 7.11 5.26 -3.50
C ALA A 307 7.03 5.26 -5.05
N ILE A 308 6.22 4.36 -5.61
CA ILE A 308 6.03 4.21 -7.05
C ILE A 308 4.56 4.41 -7.45
N VAL A 309 4.35 4.75 -8.72
CA VAL A 309 3.01 4.87 -9.28
C VAL A 309 2.28 3.52 -9.37
N PRO A 310 0.96 3.48 -9.16
CA PRO A 310 0.22 2.23 -8.97
C PRO A 310 -0.11 1.48 -10.26
N PHE A 311 0.32 1.96 -11.44
CA PHE A 311 -0.07 1.40 -12.74
C PHE A 311 0.32 -0.07 -12.97
N TYR A 312 1.27 -0.60 -12.18
CA TYR A 312 1.69 -2.01 -12.28
C TYR A 312 1.21 -2.86 -11.10
N GLY A 313 0.51 -2.29 -10.12
CA GLY A 313 0.03 -3.00 -8.92
C GLY A 313 1.15 -3.58 -8.03
N GLN A 314 2.41 -3.12 -8.19
CA GLN A 314 3.56 -3.73 -7.52
C GLN A 314 4.03 -3.05 -6.24
N GLY A 315 3.48 -1.89 -5.83
CA GLY A 315 3.97 -1.18 -4.63
C GLY A 315 4.00 -2.07 -3.37
N MET A 316 2.86 -2.68 -3.02
CA MET A 316 2.79 -3.64 -1.91
C MET A 316 3.70 -4.86 -2.13
N ASN A 317 3.64 -5.46 -3.33
CA ASN A 317 4.43 -6.67 -3.66
C ASN A 317 5.95 -6.41 -3.51
N CYS A 318 6.40 -5.22 -3.92
CA CYS A 318 7.77 -4.75 -3.77
C CYS A 318 8.13 -4.56 -2.29
N ALA A 319 7.25 -3.91 -1.51
CA ALA A 319 7.47 -3.70 -0.08
C ALA A 319 7.44 -5.02 0.73
N PHE A 320 6.73 -6.05 0.28
CA PHE A 320 6.77 -7.38 0.89
C PHE A 320 8.06 -8.12 0.57
N GLU A 321 8.53 -7.99 -0.67
CA GLU A 321 9.82 -8.51 -1.07
C GLU A 321 10.98 -7.82 -0.31
N ASP A 322 10.87 -6.53 0.00
CA ASP A 322 11.79 -5.85 0.91
C ASP A 322 11.89 -6.58 2.26
N CYS A 323 10.76 -6.95 2.86
CA CYS A 323 10.72 -7.70 4.12
C CYS A 323 11.42 -9.06 4.00
N THR A 324 11.14 -9.83 2.93
CA THR A 324 11.80 -11.13 2.70
C THR A 324 13.30 -11.00 2.55
N LEU A 325 13.76 -9.99 1.79
CA LEU A 325 15.17 -9.75 1.55
C LEU A 325 15.89 -9.35 2.83
N LEU A 326 15.31 -8.41 3.61
CA LEU A 326 15.86 -8.00 4.88
C LEU A 326 15.91 -9.17 5.89
N ASN A 327 14.84 -9.98 5.94
CA ASN A 327 14.80 -11.19 6.75
C ASN A 327 15.91 -12.17 6.36
N ARG A 328 16.16 -12.37 5.06
CA ARG A 328 17.25 -13.24 4.60
C ARG A 328 18.62 -12.72 5.04
N ILE A 329 18.89 -11.43 4.82
CA ILE A 329 20.16 -10.79 5.18
C ILE A 329 20.42 -10.84 6.69
N LEU A 330 19.37 -10.67 7.51
CA LEU A 330 19.45 -10.90 8.97
C LEU A 330 19.83 -12.34 9.33
N GLY A 331 19.53 -13.31 8.47
CA GLY A 331 19.97 -14.70 8.60
C GLY A 331 21.47 -14.87 8.44
N ASP A 332 22.05 -14.11 7.52
CA ASP A 332 23.46 -14.21 7.18
C ASP A 332 24.36 -13.46 8.17
N TYR A 333 23.92 -12.29 8.64
CA TYR A 333 24.73 -11.39 9.47
C TYR A 333 24.32 -11.32 10.95
N GLY A 334 23.17 -11.90 11.34
CA GLY A 334 22.61 -11.69 12.67
C GLY A 334 22.28 -10.22 12.93
N PRO A 335 22.25 -9.75 14.20
CA PRO A 335 21.91 -8.36 14.54
C PRO A 335 23.08 -7.38 14.33
N ASP A 336 23.99 -7.64 13.39
CA ASP A 336 24.97 -6.63 12.95
C ASP A 336 24.28 -5.64 12.00
N TRP A 337 23.58 -4.67 12.59
CA TRP A 337 22.73 -3.73 11.86
C TRP A 337 23.49 -2.89 10.82
N GLU A 338 24.77 -2.61 11.04
CA GLU A 338 25.60 -1.89 10.07
C GLU A 338 25.81 -2.73 8.81
N GLN A 339 26.20 -4.00 8.96
CA GLN A 339 26.35 -4.92 7.83
C GLN A 339 24.99 -5.24 7.17
N VAL A 340 23.95 -5.49 7.98
CA VAL A 340 22.60 -5.81 7.49
C VAL A 340 22.05 -4.67 6.63
N PHE A 341 22.08 -3.44 7.12
CA PHE A 341 21.52 -2.30 6.38
C PHE A 341 22.36 -1.95 5.14
N ALA A 342 23.69 -2.08 5.22
CA ALA A 342 24.57 -1.90 4.07
C ALA A 342 24.30 -2.95 2.98
N ALA A 343 24.20 -4.23 3.34
CA ALA A 343 23.91 -5.32 2.41
C ALA A 343 22.50 -5.20 1.81
N TYR A 344 21.51 -4.84 2.62
CA TYR A 344 20.12 -4.67 2.17
C TYR A 344 20.01 -3.58 1.11
N GLN A 345 20.53 -2.37 1.37
CA GLN A 345 20.43 -1.29 0.40
C GLN A 345 21.20 -1.58 -0.89
N ALA A 346 22.31 -2.33 -0.81
CA ALA A 346 23.14 -2.66 -1.97
C ALA A 346 22.47 -3.70 -2.88
N GLN A 347 21.70 -4.63 -2.32
CA GLN A 347 20.98 -5.65 -3.09
C GLN A 347 19.63 -5.17 -3.61
N ARG A 348 18.99 -4.23 -2.91
CA ARG A 348 17.61 -3.84 -3.22
C ARG A 348 17.48 -2.63 -4.14
N LYS A 349 18.46 -1.72 -4.09
CA LYS A 349 18.47 -0.51 -4.92
C LYS A 349 18.82 -0.84 -6.37
#